data_AF-A0A9D1XAI3-F1
#
_entry.id   AF-A0A9D1XAI3-F1
#
_cell.length_a   1.000
_cell.length_b   1.000
_cell.length_c   1.000
_cell.angle_alpha   90.00
_cell.angle_beta   90.00
_cell.angle_gamma   90.00
#
_symmetry.space_group_name_H-M   'P 1'
#
loop_
_entity.id
_entity.type
_entity.pdbx_description
1 polymer ?
#
loop_
_entity_poly.entity_id
_entity_poly.type
_entity_poly.pdbx_seq_one_letter_code
_entity_poly.pdbx_strand_id
1 'polypeptide(L)'
;GANLTLTGKNIKVVGDDPSVGITLTDGEGTETRIKAGAIGLNQPSKLIFLVPASLAAGDYTLTITTQFGGNSNSLLKTPHALTQTVHVAAAEEEGGGSPGGV
;
A
#
# COMPACT_ATOMS: atom_id res chain seq x y z
N GLY A 1 -9.91 -4.20 11.15
CA GLY A 1 -9.09 -3.85 9.97
C GLY A 1 -7.74 -4.48 10.17
N ALA A 2 -7.12 -4.98 9.11
CA ALA A 2 -5.82 -5.65 9.19
C ALA A 2 -4.68 -4.68 8.87
N ASN A 3 -3.53 -4.86 9.50
CA ASN A 3 -2.34 -4.04 9.25
C ASN A 3 -1.57 -4.67 8.09
N LEU A 4 -1.45 -3.96 6.96
CA LEU A 4 -0.58 -4.42 5.87
C LEU A 4 0.76 -3.72 5.97
N THR A 5 1.83 -4.52 6.00
CA THR A 5 3.20 -4.02 5.97
C THR A 5 3.80 -4.28 4.61
N LEU A 6 4.23 -3.21 3.97
CA LEU A 6 4.98 -3.26 2.73
C LEU A 6 6.42 -2.83 3.00
N THR A 7 7.35 -3.59 2.44
CA THR A 7 8.78 -3.26 2.48
C THR A 7 9.27 -3.14 1.04
N GLY A 8 10.07 -2.13 0.77
CA GLY A 8 10.54 -1.85 -0.58
C GLY A 8 11.62 -0.78 -0.60
N LYS A 9 11.81 -0.17 -1.77
CA LYS A 9 12.66 1.00 -1.95
C LYS A 9 11.86 2.08 -2.64
N ASN A 10 11.95 3.32 -2.14
CA ASN A 10 11.23 4.49 -2.66
C ASN A 10 9.69 4.35 -2.61
N ILE A 11 9.16 3.65 -1.61
CA ILE A 11 7.71 3.41 -1.44
C ILE A 11 7.01 4.45 -0.55
N LYS A 12 7.70 5.53 -0.18
CA LYS A 12 7.12 6.61 0.61
C LYS A 12 6.01 7.26 -0.21
N VAL A 13 4.79 7.32 0.32
CA VAL A 13 3.66 7.99 -0.34
C VAL A 13 3.75 9.48 -0.04
N VAL A 14 4.18 10.27 -1.01
CA VAL A 14 4.27 11.73 -0.91
C VAL A 14 4.12 12.35 -2.30
N GLY A 15 3.47 13.49 -2.38
CA GLY A 15 3.20 14.21 -3.61
C GLY A 15 2.00 15.14 -3.46
N ASP A 16 1.92 16.12 -4.35
CA ASP A 16 0.78 17.05 -4.45
C ASP A 16 -0.30 16.54 -5.41
N ASP A 17 0.04 15.55 -6.25
CA ASP A 17 -0.90 15.00 -7.22
C ASP A 17 -2.06 14.26 -6.52
N PRO A 18 -3.32 14.50 -6.93
CA PRO A 18 -4.48 13.86 -6.31
C PRO A 18 -4.51 12.34 -6.51
N SER A 19 -3.69 11.77 -7.40
CA SER A 19 -3.54 10.33 -7.56
C SER A 19 -2.63 9.71 -6.51
N VAL A 20 -1.80 10.51 -5.82
CA VAL A 20 -0.85 10.03 -4.80
C VAL A 20 -1.60 9.42 -3.63
N GLY A 21 -1.23 8.20 -3.29
CA GLY A 21 -1.97 7.40 -2.33
C GLY A 21 -1.74 5.92 -2.50
N ILE A 22 -2.59 5.16 -1.82
CA ILE A 22 -2.59 3.70 -1.86
C ILE A 22 -3.99 3.28 -2.28
N THR A 23 -4.09 2.45 -3.31
CA THR A 23 -5.33 1.87 -3.80
C THR A 23 -5.22 0.35 -3.82
N LEU A 24 -6.31 -0.33 -3.53
CA LEU A 24 -6.43 -1.77 -3.58
C LEU A 24 -7.49 -2.10 -4.61
N THR A 25 -7.11 -2.83 -5.66
CA THR A 25 -8.04 -3.27 -6.70
C THR A 25 -8.32 -4.75 -6.50
N ASP A 26 -9.58 -5.12 -6.36
CA ASP A 26 -9.97 -6.53 -6.25
C ASP A 26 -9.97 -7.24 -7.62
N GLY A 27 -10.16 -8.56 -7.64
CA GLY A 27 -10.24 -9.35 -8.88
C GLY A 27 -11.40 -8.98 -9.82
N GLU A 28 -12.49 -8.43 -9.29
CA GLU A 28 -13.61 -7.85 -10.05
C GLU A 28 -13.32 -6.43 -10.56
N GLY A 29 -12.21 -5.80 -10.14
CA GLY A 29 -11.81 -4.47 -10.57
C GLY A 29 -12.32 -3.31 -9.70
N THR A 30 -12.84 -3.60 -8.51
CA THR A 30 -13.25 -2.60 -7.52
C THR A 30 -12.01 -1.97 -6.91
N GLU A 31 -11.79 -0.68 -7.20
CA GLU A 31 -10.72 0.10 -6.59
C GLU A 31 -11.17 0.69 -5.25
N THR A 32 -10.49 0.28 -4.18
CA THR A 32 -10.66 0.82 -2.83
C THR A 32 -9.45 1.65 -2.44
N ARG A 33 -9.66 2.95 -2.28
CA ARG A 33 -8.59 3.86 -1.86
C ARG A 33 -8.42 3.88 -0.36
N ILE A 34 -7.19 3.66 0.11
CA ILE A 34 -6.82 3.79 1.51
C ILE A 34 -6.72 5.28 1.86
N LYS A 35 -7.40 5.69 2.94
CA LYS A 35 -7.32 7.05 3.45
C LYS A 35 -5.93 7.31 4.04
N ALA A 36 -5.38 8.50 3.83
CA ALA A 36 -4.08 8.87 4.40
C ALA A 36 -4.01 8.71 5.94
N GLY A 37 -5.12 8.97 6.64
CA GLY A 37 -5.22 8.74 8.10
C GLY A 37 -5.19 7.27 8.54
N ALA A 38 -5.32 6.32 7.61
CA ALA A 38 -5.14 4.89 7.88
C ALA A 38 -3.68 4.43 7.69
N ILE A 39 -2.79 5.31 7.22
CA ILE A 39 -1.36 5.01 7.08
C ILE A 39 -0.72 5.20 8.46
N GLY A 40 -0.32 4.09 9.09
CA GLY A 40 0.37 4.10 10.38
C GLY A 40 1.87 4.42 10.25
N LEU A 41 2.50 4.06 9.13
CA LEU A 41 3.92 4.31 8.88
C LEU A 41 4.17 4.64 7.41
N ASN A 42 4.85 5.76 7.14
CA ASN A 42 5.18 6.21 5.79
C ASN A 42 6.67 6.47 5.62
N GLN A 43 7.46 5.40 5.47
CA GLN A 43 8.90 5.47 5.23
C GLN A 43 9.23 5.08 3.79
N PRO A 44 10.33 5.61 3.23
CA PRO A 44 10.77 5.25 1.87
C PRO A 44 11.12 3.77 1.70
N SER A 45 11.43 3.08 2.79
CA SER A 45 11.77 1.65 2.79
C SER A 45 10.64 0.77 3.33
N LYS A 46 9.69 1.35 4.07
CA LYS A 46 8.66 0.62 4.81
C LYS A 46 7.38 1.44 4.91
N LEU A 47 6.28 0.86 4.48
CA LEU A 47 4.96 1.49 4.53
C LEU A 47 4.03 0.56 5.32
N ILE A 48 3.34 1.08 6.32
CA ILE A 48 2.34 0.33 7.08
C ILE A 48 1.03 1.09 7.00
N PHE A 49 -0.04 0.42 6.59
CA PHE A 49 -1.36 1.00 6.52
C PHE A 49 -2.42 -0.01 6.94
N LEU A 50 -3.54 0.52 7.42
CA LEU A 50 -4.70 -0.24 7.81
C LEU A 50 -5.59 -0.49 6.61
N VAL A 51 -5.85 -1.76 6.33
CA VAL A 51 -6.85 -2.20 5.36
C VAL A 51 -8.23 -2.11 6.02
N PRO A 52 -9.21 -1.43 5.39
CA PRO A 52 -10.58 -1.38 5.87
C PRO A 52 -11.15 -2.79 6.05
N ALA A 53 -11.83 -3.04 7.17
CA ALA A 53 -12.52 -4.31 7.39
C ALA A 53 -13.72 -4.53 6.45
N SER A 54 -14.07 -3.52 5.66
CA SER A 54 -15.07 -3.61 4.60
C SER A 54 -14.55 -4.34 3.35
N LEU A 55 -13.24 -4.58 3.24
CA LEU A 55 -12.71 -5.45 2.17
C LEU A 55 -12.94 -6.91 2.55
N ALA A 56 -13.36 -7.70 1.56
CA ALA A 56 -13.45 -9.14 1.68
C ALA A 56 -12.05 -9.76 1.75
N ALA A 57 -12.01 -11.01 2.21
CA ALA A 57 -10.82 -11.81 2.08
C ALA A 57 -10.60 -12.18 0.61
N GLY A 58 -9.39 -12.03 0.11
CA GLY A 58 -9.07 -12.38 -1.26
C GLY A 58 -7.76 -11.79 -1.75
N ASP A 59 -7.51 -12.00 -3.03
CA ASP A 59 -6.41 -11.43 -3.78
C ASP A 59 -6.73 -10.01 -4.22
N TYR A 60 -5.87 -9.07 -3.83
CA TYR A 60 -5.99 -7.67 -4.23
C TYR A 60 -4.68 -7.21 -4.88
N THR A 61 -4.81 -6.34 -5.87
CA THR A 61 -3.69 -5.61 -6.45
C THR A 61 -3.52 -4.30 -5.70
N LEU A 62 -2.51 -4.23 -4.86
CA LEU A 62 -2.08 -3.01 -4.20
C LEU A 62 -1.35 -2.11 -5.19
N THR A 63 -1.88 -0.93 -5.44
CA THR A 63 -1.24 0.11 -6.26
C THR A 63 -0.85 1.28 -5.37
N ILE A 64 0.42 1.67 -5.44
CA ILE A 64 0.99 2.74 -4.63
C ILE A 64 1.46 3.81 -5.57
N THR A 65 0.77 4.93 -5.56
CA THR A 65 1.10 6.08 -6.36
C THR A 65 1.87 7.07 -5.50
N THR A 66 3.08 7.41 -5.92
CA THR A 66 3.94 8.35 -5.21
C THR A 66 4.75 9.21 -6.17
N GLN A 67 5.02 10.45 -5.78
CA GLN A 67 5.98 11.33 -6.44
C GLN A 67 7.33 11.33 -5.71
N PHE A 68 7.62 10.36 -4.85
CA PHE A 68 8.90 10.30 -4.16
C PHE A 68 10.05 9.99 -5.14
N GLY A 69 10.91 10.99 -5.40
CA GLY A 69 12.04 10.86 -6.32
C GLY A 69 13.30 10.21 -5.76
N GLY A 70 13.23 9.54 -4.61
CA GLY A 70 14.41 8.92 -3.96
C GLY A 70 15.22 9.87 -3.07
N ASN A 71 15.02 11.19 -3.17
CA ASN A 71 15.64 12.20 -2.31
C ASN A 71 14.56 13.14 -1.75
N SER A 72 14.65 13.48 -0.46
CA SER A 72 13.65 14.33 0.23
C SER A 72 13.50 15.74 -0.35
N ASN A 73 14.40 16.18 -1.22
CA ASN A 73 14.42 17.54 -1.77
C ASN A 73 13.80 17.65 -3.17
N SER A 74 13.31 16.55 -3.77
CA SER A 74 12.72 16.58 -5.10
C SER A 74 11.58 15.60 -5.24
N LEU A 75 10.40 16.12 -5.58
CA LEU A 75 9.27 15.33 -6.02
C LEU A 75 9.40 15.07 -7.52
N LEU A 76 9.03 13.86 -7.95
CA LEU A 76 8.93 13.50 -9.35
C LEU A 76 7.85 14.35 -10.02
N LYS A 77 8.17 14.89 -11.19
CA LYS A 77 7.22 15.62 -12.05
C LYS A 77 6.04 14.74 -12.45
N THR A 78 6.27 13.43 -12.57
CA THR A 78 5.26 12.43 -12.90
C THR A 78 5.13 11.47 -11.72
N PRO A 79 3.93 11.26 -11.16
CA PRO A 79 3.73 10.23 -10.14
C PRO A 79 4.08 8.86 -10.71
N HIS A 80 4.77 8.06 -9.91
CA HIS A 80 5.08 6.67 -10.22
C HIS A 80 4.14 5.76 -9.41
N ALA A 81 3.59 4.76 -10.07
CA ALA A 81 2.75 3.75 -9.45
C ALA A 81 3.52 2.43 -9.33
N LEU A 82 3.52 1.83 -8.15
CA LEU A 82 3.99 0.46 -7.94
C LEU A 82 2.80 -0.46 -7.69
N THR A 83 2.72 -1.54 -8.44
CA THR A 83 1.70 -2.58 -8.25
C THR A 83 2.30 -3.79 -7.56
N GLN A 84 1.57 -4.35 -6.59
CA GLN A 84 1.95 -5.58 -5.91
C GLN A 84 0.69 -6.39 -5.59
N THR A 85 0.74 -7.70 -5.82
CA THR A 85 -0.31 -8.61 -5.39
C THR A 85 -0.21 -8.82 -3.88
N VAL A 86 -1.32 -8.61 -3.18
CA VAL A 86 -1.44 -8.79 -1.73
C VAL A 86 -2.67 -9.62 -1.43
N HIS A 87 -2.53 -10.62 -0.57
CA HIS A 87 -3.67 -11.37 -0.06
C HIS A 87 -4.19 -10.67 1.18
N VAL A 88 -5.43 -10.19 1.10
CA VAL A 88 -6.18 -9.76 2.27
C VAL A 88 -6.78 -11.02 2.88
N ALA A 89 -6.28 -11.45 4.03
CA ALA A 89 -6.95 -12.49 4.79
C ALA A 89 -8.27 -11.93 5.35
N ALA A 90 -9.28 -12.79 5.49
CA ALA A 90 -10.43 -12.48 6.32
C ALA A 90 -9.90 -12.09 7.70
N ALA A 91 -10.59 -11.18 8.40
CA ALA A 91 -10.23 -10.88 9.78
C ALA A 91 -10.44 -12.12 10.66
N GLU A 92 -9.46 -13.02 10.65
CA GLU A 92 -9.22 -14.03 11.65
C GLU A 92 -7.98 -13.57 12.43
N GLU A 93 -8.08 -13.67 13.75
CA GLU A 93 -7.10 -13.27 14.76
C GLU A 93 -5.67 -13.74 14.41
N GLU A 94 -4.66 -12.95 14.79
CA GLU A 94 -3.23 -13.06 14.47
C GLU A 94 -2.71 -14.37 13.83
N GLY A 95 -2.09 -14.25 12.66
CA GLY A 95 -1.23 -15.30 12.08
C GLY A 95 -0.10 -14.71 11.25
N GLY A 96 1.01 -14.35 11.91
CA GLY A 96 2.17 -13.68 11.33
C GLY A 96 2.73 -14.35 10.07
N GLY A 97 2.70 -13.63 8.96
CA GLY A 97 3.35 -14.05 7.71
C GLY A 97 4.86 -13.84 7.75
N SER A 98 5.61 -14.95 7.79
CA SER A 98 7.01 -15.00 7.36
C SER A 98 7.13 -15.90 6.13
N PRO A 99 7.37 -15.39 4.92
CA PRO A 99 7.89 -16.21 3.85
C PRO A 99 9.43 -16.15 3.91
N GLY A 100 10.02 -17.02 4.74
CA GLY A 100 11.44 -17.34 4.64
C GLY A 100 11.62 -18.30 3.48
N GLY A 101 12.28 -17.84 2.41
CA GLY A 101 12.59 -18.65 1.23
C GLY A 101 13.50 -19.84 1.54
N VAL A 102 13.32 -20.91 0.76
CA VAL A 102 14.21 -22.07 0.62
C VAL A 102 15.46 -21.72 -0.17
#